data_AF-A0AAD8Y179-F1
#
_entry.id   AF-A0AAD8Y179-F1
#
_cell.length_a   1.000
_cell.length_b   1.000
_cell.length_c   1.000
_cell.angle_alpha   90.00
_cell.angle_beta   90.00
_cell.angle_gamma   90.00
#
_symmetry.space_group_name_H-M   'P 1'
#
loop_
_entity.id
_entity.type
_entity.pdbx_description
1 polymer ?
#
loop_
_entity_poly.entity_id
_entity_poly.type
_entity_poly.pdbx_seq_one_letter_code
_entity_poly.pdbx_strand_id
1 'polypeptide(L)'
;MAEACLGAAYCNGDDVTSRYEAEELNKLRNPGIVEKIFFTRDEVHVIPAIGEQHTYPVRITMPPVLNPQLSKVDGLAFLGLSLCRKSDEGHPDSITHQTAFDLNEVIDRKYEYLASTNDDGWLVGGGEPGPPKSYKLPAKDSAHVEIMRIGTYNPAWGGIEEKEIVDVMRSGKILIPQIEVLPTAVVANPDKPPELEIRFDMPTAVDFNDMKAPLPHNWQLRFIHNQLFKHFQNPSRFCPGAFHSTIVRKAEFRSEKHREAYFAKCAAVLQRWAIDGPKSLNNGPWDADGEPLKNPSEHNSGIYLFTDRTKVTHFFAPNFLPPYDTEDKRQIILSFLAEEWDEKTLSWKKAPEKSFSTKIMEALDCGNPIEKLMAS
;
A
#
# COMPACT_ATOMS: atom_id res chain seq x y z
N MET A 1 2.05 35.41 -46.67
CA MET A 1 1.52 34.14 -47.19
C MET A 1 2.42 33.08 -46.58
N ALA A 2 1.98 32.27 -45.61
CA ALA A 2 0.99 31.19 -45.74
C ALA A 2 1.51 30.10 -46.71
N GLU A 3 1.51 28.79 -46.39
CA GLU A 3 0.90 28.07 -45.25
C GLU A 3 1.48 26.64 -45.09
N ALA A 4 1.16 25.98 -43.96
CA ALA A 4 0.95 24.53 -43.76
C ALA A 4 1.97 23.42 -44.21
N CYS A 5 2.60 22.80 -43.21
CA CYS A 5 2.46 21.39 -42.77
C CYS A 5 2.81 20.13 -43.64
N LEU A 6 3.08 19.02 -42.90
CA LEU A 6 3.19 17.59 -43.28
C LEU A 6 4.50 17.19 -44.01
N GLY A 7 5.28 16.14 -43.65
CA GLY A 7 5.06 14.96 -42.80
C GLY A 7 4.39 13.81 -43.57
N ALA A 8 4.76 12.54 -43.53
CA ALA A 8 5.92 11.78 -43.00
C ALA A 8 5.94 10.42 -43.78
N ALA A 9 6.74 9.36 -43.55
CA ALA A 9 7.79 8.98 -42.58
C ALA A 9 8.69 7.87 -43.21
N TYR A 10 9.58 7.24 -42.44
CA TYR A 10 10.01 5.84 -42.65
C TYR A 10 10.05 5.14 -41.28
N CYS A 11 9.30 4.04 -41.13
CA CYS A 11 9.24 3.26 -39.90
C CYS A 11 9.77 1.85 -40.14
N ASN A 12 10.65 1.36 -39.27
CA ASN A 12 10.88 -0.07 -39.07
C ASN A 12 10.31 -0.42 -37.68
N GLY A 13 9.43 -1.43 -37.60
CA GLY A 13 8.70 -1.79 -36.38
C GLY A 13 9.26 -3.03 -35.67
N ASP A 14 8.47 -3.85 -34.98
CA ASP A 14 7.05 -3.84 -34.56
C ASP A 14 6.95 -4.76 -33.32
N ASP A 15 6.09 -4.53 -32.33
CA ASP A 15 4.71 -5.07 -32.26
C ASP A 15 3.97 -4.48 -31.04
N VAL A 16 2.64 -4.53 -30.88
CA VAL A 16 1.57 -3.91 -31.67
C VAL A 16 0.46 -3.51 -30.67
N THR A 17 0.14 -2.21 -30.58
CA THR A 17 -1.14 -1.71 -29.99
C THR A 17 -1.34 -0.23 -30.30
N SER A 18 -0.28 0.56 -30.50
CA SER A 18 -0.35 1.97 -30.91
C SER A 18 -0.53 2.21 -32.41
N ARG A 19 -0.49 1.16 -33.25
CA ARG A 19 -0.62 1.30 -34.71
C ARG A 19 -2.05 1.32 -35.24
N TYR A 20 -2.99 0.65 -34.57
CA TYR A 20 -4.38 0.58 -35.04
C TYR A 20 -5.10 1.94 -34.93
N GLU A 21 -4.78 2.74 -33.93
CA GLU A 21 -5.33 4.09 -33.77
C GLU A 21 -4.70 5.10 -34.74
N ALA A 22 -3.40 4.96 -35.03
CA ALA A 22 -2.67 5.88 -35.90
C ALA A 22 -3.13 5.82 -37.38
N GLU A 23 -3.54 4.64 -37.89
CA GLU A 23 -4.05 4.53 -39.26
C GLU A 23 -5.46 5.12 -39.41
N GLU A 24 -6.37 4.88 -38.46
CA GLU A 24 -7.72 5.49 -38.46
C GLU A 24 -7.65 7.02 -38.28
N LEU A 25 -6.82 7.52 -37.36
CA LEU A 25 -6.60 8.96 -37.18
C LEU A 25 -5.96 9.64 -38.40
N ASN A 26 -5.12 8.93 -39.17
CA ASN A 26 -4.57 9.47 -40.41
C ASN A 26 -5.60 9.49 -41.57
N LYS A 27 -6.58 8.58 -41.60
CA LYS A 27 -7.71 8.67 -42.56
C LYS A 27 -8.58 9.91 -42.31
N LEU A 28 -8.71 10.33 -41.05
CA LEU A 28 -9.44 11.54 -40.65
C LEU A 28 -8.69 12.85 -40.93
N ARG A 29 -7.37 12.80 -41.18
CA ARG A 29 -6.51 13.98 -41.45
C ARG A 29 -6.49 14.44 -42.92
N ASN A 30 -7.59 14.26 -43.65
CA ASN A 30 -7.71 14.80 -45.00
C ASN A 30 -7.98 16.33 -44.93
N PRO A 31 -7.09 17.23 -45.41
CA PRO A 31 -7.13 18.66 -45.04
C PRO A 31 -8.34 19.49 -45.50
N GLY A 32 -9.28 18.89 -46.24
CA GLY A 32 -10.50 19.55 -46.70
C GLY A 32 -11.80 19.13 -46.00
N ILE A 33 -11.76 18.26 -44.98
CA ILE A 33 -12.97 17.62 -44.42
C ILE A 33 -13.20 17.96 -42.94
N VAL A 34 -12.15 18.05 -42.11
CA VAL A 34 -12.27 18.23 -40.65
C VAL A 34 -11.85 19.64 -40.24
N GLU A 35 -12.75 20.39 -39.60
CA GLU A 35 -12.48 21.75 -39.13
C GLU A 35 -11.84 21.75 -37.73
N LYS A 36 -12.30 20.86 -36.84
CA LYS A 36 -11.81 20.72 -35.46
C LYS A 36 -11.97 19.29 -34.94
N ILE A 37 -11.02 18.87 -34.10
CA ILE A 37 -11.11 17.68 -33.25
C ILE A 37 -10.94 18.13 -31.81
N PHE A 38 -11.83 17.69 -30.93
CA PHE A 38 -11.75 17.95 -29.49
C PHE A 38 -11.88 16.64 -28.72
N PHE A 39 -11.12 16.53 -27.63
CA PHE A 39 -11.12 15.38 -26.73
C PHE A 39 -11.81 15.80 -25.43
N THR A 40 -12.76 14.99 -24.97
CA THR A 40 -13.23 15.02 -23.59
C THR A 40 -12.69 13.80 -22.85
N ARG A 41 -13.08 13.60 -21.58
CA ARG A 41 -12.61 12.48 -20.78
C ARG A 41 -13.13 11.13 -21.27
N ASP A 42 -14.30 11.11 -21.90
CA ASP A 42 -15.04 9.90 -22.26
C ASP A 42 -15.46 9.85 -23.75
N GLU A 43 -15.22 10.91 -24.54
CA GLU A 43 -15.57 10.97 -25.97
C GLU A 43 -14.51 11.72 -26.83
N VAL A 44 -14.42 11.34 -28.10
CA VAL A 44 -13.76 12.13 -29.14
C VAL A 44 -14.82 12.76 -30.04
N HIS A 45 -14.79 14.09 -30.15
CA HIS A 45 -15.69 14.87 -30.99
C HIS A 45 -14.95 15.32 -32.26
N VAL A 46 -15.44 14.90 -33.42
CA VAL A 46 -14.94 15.35 -34.72
C VAL A 46 -15.98 16.29 -35.33
N ILE A 47 -15.57 17.52 -35.64
CA ILE A 47 -16.42 18.53 -36.29
C ILE A 47 -15.96 18.67 -37.75
N PRO A 48 -16.69 18.10 -38.72
CA PRO A 48 -16.43 18.31 -40.13
C PRO A 48 -16.84 19.72 -40.57
N ALA A 49 -16.18 20.25 -41.60
CA ALA A 49 -16.40 21.60 -42.10
C ALA A 49 -17.77 21.78 -42.81
N ILE A 50 -18.44 20.67 -43.17
CA ILE A 50 -19.76 20.69 -43.82
C ILE A 50 -20.58 19.44 -43.41
N GLY A 51 -21.59 19.63 -42.56
CA GLY A 51 -22.64 18.63 -42.26
C GLY A 51 -22.34 17.64 -41.12
N GLU A 52 -23.27 17.58 -40.16
CA GLU A 52 -23.44 16.65 -39.03
C GLU A 52 -22.21 16.28 -38.14
N GLN A 53 -22.39 16.45 -36.82
CA GLN A 53 -21.41 16.03 -35.81
C GLN A 53 -21.50 14.51 -35.57
N HIS A 54 -20.34 13.86 -35.49
CA HIS A 54 -20.24 12.48 -35.01
C HIS A 54 -19.48 12.42 -33.68
N THR A 55 -20.08 11.75 -32.70
CA THR A 55 -19.47 11.40 -31.42
C THR A 55 -19.00 9.95 -31.43
N TYR A 56 -17.77 9.72 -30.97
CA TYR A 56 -17.21 8.39 -30.79
C TYR A 56 -16.98 8.13 -29.29
N PRO A 57 -17.59 7.09 -28.69
CA PRO A 57 -17.42 6.80 -27.28
C PRO A 57 -16.01 6.25 -27.01
N VAL A 58 -15.27 6.90 -26.13
CA VAL A 58 -14.00 6.37 -25.61
C VAL A 58 -14.34 5.33 -24.56
N ARG A 59 -14.21 4.05 -24.93
CA ARG A 59 -14.14 3.00 -23.91
C ARG A 59 -12.83 3.17 -23.15
N ILE A 60 -12.90 3.73 -21.95
CA ILE A 60 -11.85 3.54 -20.94
C ILE A 60 -11.83 2.04 -20.63
N THR A 61 -11.00 1.29 -21.35
CA THR A 61 -10.70 -0.10 -21.00
C THR A 61 -9.98 -0.06 -19.67
N MET A 62 -10.64 -0.56 -18.62
CA MET A 62 -9.96 -0.90 -17.37
C MET A 62 -8.69 -1.68 -17.71
N PRO A 63 -7.54 -1.39 -17.06
CA PRO A 63 -6.30 -2.08 -17.35
C PRO A 63 -6.52 -3.60 -17.23
N PRO A 64 -6.03 -4.40 -18.19
CA PRO A 64 -6.34 -5.81 -18.25
C PRO A 64 -5.84 -6.51 -16.98
N VAL A 65 -6.75 -7.15 -16.26
CA VAL A 65 -6.42 -8.05 -15.15
C VAL A 65 -5.41 -9.07 -15.67
N LEU A 66 -4.16 -9.02 -15.19
CA LEU A 66 -3.09 -9.84 -15.75
C LEU A 66 -3.44 -11.32 -15.64
N ASN A 67 -3.39 -12.02 -16.78
CA ASN A 67 -3.74 -13.43 -16.87
C ASN A 67 -2.98 -14.25 -15.79
N PRO A 68 -3.70 -14.97 -14.91
CA PRO A 68 -3.13 -15.88 -13.90
C PRO A 68 -2.02 -16.82 -14.42
N GLN A 69 -2.03 -17.16 -15.70
CA GLN A 69 -1.12 -18.10 -16.35
C GLN A 69 0.20 -17.47 -16.85
N LEU A 70 0.33 -16.12 -16.84
CA LEU A 70 1.50 -15.42 -17.42
C LEU A 70 2.57 -14.97 -16.41
N SER A 71 2.20 -14.62 -15.17
CA SER A 71 3.20 -14.51 -14.09
C SER A 71 3.65 -15.89 -13.64
N LYS A 72 4.97 -16.11 -13.60
CA LYS A 72 5.61 -17.42 -13.41
C LYS A 72 6.28 -17.60 -12.03
N VAL A 73 6.41 -16.53 -11.25
CA VAL A 73 7.20 -16.49 -10.02
C VAL A 73 6.51 -15.56 -9.01
N ASP A 74 6.16 -16.08 -7.83
CA ASP A 74 5.82 -15.23 -6.67
C ASP A 74 7.11 -14.64 -6.10
N GLY A 75 7.07 -13.37 -5.69
CA GLY A 75 8.25 -12.66 -5.22
C GLY A 75 8.00 -11.96 -3.88
N LEU A 76 9.08 -11.71 -3.16
CA LEU A 76 9.03 -11.27 -1.76
C LEU A 76 9.32 -9.77 -1.57
N ALA A 77 9.42 -8.99 -2.65
CA ALA A 77 9.62 -7.55 -2.55
C ALA A 77 8.31 -6.83 -2.23
N PHE A 78 8.35 -5.87 -1.30
CA PHE A 78 7.19 -5.09 -0.88
C PHE A 78 7.55 -3.71 -0.34
N LEU A 79 6.57 -2.80 -0.37
CA LEU A 79 6.59 -1.55 0.40
C LEU A 79 5.83 -1.77 1.71
N GLY A 80 6.38 -1.34 2.83
CA GLY A 80 5.77 -1.58 4.13
C GLY A 80 6.38 -0.79 5.29
N LEU A 81 5.86 -1.05 6.48
CA LEU A 81 6.47 -0.60 7.73
C LEU A 81 7.39 -1.69 8.28
N SER A 82 8.56 -1.31 8.79
CA SER A 82 9.38 -2.21 9.60
C SER A 82 8.92 -2.14 11.05
N LEU A 83 8.52 -3.28 11.61
CA LEU A 83 8.20 -3.46 13.02
C LEU A 83 9.34 -4.16 13.79
N CYS A 84 10.45 -4.48 13.11
CA CYS A 84 11.58 -5.16 13.69
C CYS A 84 12.16 -4.35 14.87
N ARG A 85 12.52 -5.07 15.93
CA ARG A 85 13.18 -4.49 17.11
C ARG A 85 14.37 -5.34 17.54
N LYS A 86 15.40 -4.71 18.10
CA LYS A 86 16.35 -5.41 18.96
C LYS A 86 15.72 -5.62 20.34
N SER A 87 15.89 -6.80 20.92
CA SER A 87 15.41 -7.17 22.25
C SER A 87 16.37 -8.15 22.90
N ASP A 88 16.60 -8.02 24.21
CA ASP A 88 17.47 -8.94 24.97
C ASP A 88 16.91 -10.38 25.04
N GLU A 89 15.59 -10.51 24.89
CA GLU A 89 14.86 -11.80 24.81
C GLU A 89 14.85 -12.40 23.39
N GLY A 90 15.17 -11.60 22.37
CA GLY A 90 15.12 -11.99 20.97
C GLY A 90 16.43 -12.54 20.41
N HIS A 91 16.43 -12.76 19.10
CA HIS A 91 17.63 -13.04 18.30
C HIS A 91 18.61 -11.86 18.37
N PRO A 92 19.91 -12.11 18.65
CA PRO A 92 20.89 -11.04 18.93
C PRO A 92 21.16 -10.12 17.73
N ASP A 93 21.08 -10.67 16.51
CA ASP A 93 21.31 -9.93 15.25
C ASP A 93 20.05 -9.24 14.71
N SER A 94 19.00 -9.12 15.51
CA SER A 94 17.80 -8.35 15.16
C SER A 94 18.05 -6.86 15.27
N ILE A 95 17.46 -6.13 14.33
CA ILE A 95 17.70 -4.70 14.10
C ILE A 95 16.51 -3.90 14.65
N THR A 96 16.76 -2.70 15.18
CA THR A 96 15.69 -1.81 15.67
C THR A 96 15.26 -0.82 14.60
N HIS A 97 14.02 -0.93 14.14
CA HIS A 97 13.34 0.09 13.35
C HIS A 97 12.09 0.66 14.05
N GLN A 98 11.61 0.02 15.13
CA GLN A 98 10.53 0.52 15.98
C GLN A 98 10.82 0.39 17.49
N THR A 99 10.29 1.33 18.25
CA THR A 99 10.38 1.43 19.72
C THR A 99 9.01 1.68 20.39
N ALA A 100 7.93 1.77 19.62
CA ALA A 100 6.60 2.15 20.10
C ALA A 100 5.84 1.02 20.80
N PHE A 101 6.04 -0.23 20.37
CA PHE A 101 5.27 -1.39 20.85
C PHE A 101 6.20 -2.53 21.26
N ASP A 102 6.12 -2.97 22.51
CA ASP A 102 6.84 -4.14 22.97
C ASP A 102 6.14 -5.41 22.48
N LEU A 103 6.50 -5.88 21.28
CA LEU A 103 5.87 -7.08 20.71
C LEU A 103 6.17 -8.38 21.50
N ASN A 104 7.07 -8.40 22.49
CA ASN A 104 7.20 -9.58 23.37
C ASN A 104 5.98 -9.73 24.30
N GLU A 105 5.24 -8.65 24.57
CA GLU A 105 4.02 -8.67 25.36
C GLU A 105 2.90 -9.52 24.71
N VAL A 106 2.89 -9.67 23.38
CA VAL A 106 1.92 -10.52 22.64
C VAL A 106 2.49 -11.89 22.21
N ILE A 107 3.76 -12.16 22.51
CA ILE A 107 4.45 -13.43 22.19
C ILE A 107 4.34 -14.42 23.36
N ASP A 108 4.44 -15.72 23.06
CA ASP A 108 4.52 -16.80 24.04
C ASP A 108 5.91 -17.49 24.00
N ARG A 109 6.98 -16.77 24.37
CA ARG A 109 8.37 -17.28 24.27
C ARG A 109 8.63 -18.55 25.08
N LYS A 110 7.82 -18.79 26.11
CA LYS A 110 7.92 -19.97 26.99
C LYS A 110 7.03 -21.13 26.53
N TYR A 111 6.28 -20.96 25.46
CA TYR A 111 5.30 -21.94 24.97
C TYR A 111 4.32 -22.37 26.07
N GLU A 112 3.84 -21.43 26.89
CA GLU A 112 2.84 -21.67 27.93
C GLU A 112 1.46 -21.99 27.32
N TYR A 113 1.12 -21.32 26.22
CA TYR A 113 -0.16 -21.46 25.52
C TYR A 113 -0.06 -22.30 24.25
N LEU A 114 1.01 -22.13 23.48
CA LEU A 114 1.26 -22.87 22.23
C LEU A 114 1.93 -24.21 22.53
N ALA A 115 1.47 -25.25 21.83
CA ALA A 115 2.08 -26.58 21.79
C ALA A 115 3.12 -26.70 20.68
N SER A 116 2.83 -26.12 19.50
CA SER A 116 3.69 -26.20 18.33
C SER A 116 3.55 -24.95 17.43
N THR A 117 4.56 -24.76 16.59
CA THR A 117 4.74 -23.71 15.56
C THR A 117 5.60 -24.29 14.45
N ASN A 118 5.71 -23.64 13.28
CA ASN A 118 6.71 -24.03 12.28
C ASN A 118 8.15 -23.72 12.73
N ASP A 119 9.14 -24.08 11.93
CA ASP A 119 10.56 -23.99 12.32
C ASP A 119 11.11 -22.55 12.40
N ASP A 120 10.43 -21.58 11.77
CA ASP A 120 10.76 -20.15 11.87
C ASP A 120 10.64 -19.60 13.31
N GLY A 121 9.81 -20.23 14.15
CA GLY A 121 9.54 -19.75 15.52
C GLY A 121 8.82 -18.40 15.54
N TRP A 122 9.17 -17.55 16.51
CA TRP A 122 8.61 -16.21 16.63
C TRP A 122 9.21 -15.25 15.59
N LEU A 123 8.37 -14.70 14.71
CA LEU A 123 8.80 -13.80 13.63
C LEU A 123 8.98 -12.35 14.07
N VAL A 124 8.49 -12.00 15.26
CA VAL A 124 8.42 -10.61 15.77
C VAL A 124 9.06 -10.48 17.16
N GLY A 125 9.14 -9.26 17.69
CA GLY A 125 9.57 -9.02 19.07
C GLY A 125 11.06 -9.24 19.33
N GLY A 126 11.89 -9.13 18.31
CA GLY A 126 13.29 -9.52 18.31
C GLY A 126 13.57 -10.85 17.63
N GLY A 127 12.56 -11.55 17.09
CA GLY A 127 12.75 -12.83 16.42
C GLY A 127 12.97 -14.00 17.39
N GLU A 128 13.33 -15.17 16.87
CA GLU A 128 13.57 -16.40 17.62
C GLU A 128 15.04 -16.51 18.03
N PRO A 129 15.40 -16.50 19.34
CA PRO A 129 16.80 -16.53 19.75
C PRO A 129 17.55 -17.84 19.49
N GLY A 130 16.83 -18.95 19.27
CA GLY A 130 17.40 -20.27 19.10
C GLY A 130 18.14 -20.83 20.33
N PRO A 131 18.85 -21.96 20.20
CA PRO A 131 19.44 -22.66 21.33
C PRO A 131 20.65 -21.92 21.91
N PRO A 132 20.85 -21.94 23.25
CA PRO A 132 20.07 -22.65 24.26
C PRO A 132 18.88 -21.84 24.84
N LYS A 133 18.60 -20.63 24.34
CA LYS A 133 17.49 -19.78 24.83
C LYS A 133 16.11 -20.34 24.45
N SER A 134 16.00 -21.01 23.30
CA SER A 134 14.83 -21.78 22.89
C SER A 134 15.24 -23.08 22.18
N TYR A 135 14.26 -23.93 21.85
CA TYR A 135 14.46 -25.18 21.10
C TYR A 135 14.13 -25.06 19.60
N LYS A 136 13.91 -23.84 19.11
CA LYS A 136 13.63 -23.54 17.69
C LYS A 136 14.91 -23.12 16.96
N LEU A 137 14.84 -23.03 15.63
CA LEU A 137 15.96 -22.47 14.88
C LEU A 137 16.07 -20.96 15.16
N PRO A 138 17.29 -20.40 15.25
CA PRO A 138 17.45 -18.96 15.37
C PRO A 138 16.92 -18.27 14.10
N ALA A 139 16.03 -17.31 14.28
CA ALA A 139 15.46 -16.51 13.20
C ALA A 139 15.47 -15.02 13.59
N LYS A 140 15.95 -14.16 12.69
CA LYS A 140 15.93 -12.71 12.92
C LYS A 140 14.49 -12.19 13.01
N ASP A 141 14.32 -11.06 13.71
CA ASP A 141 13.07 -10.30 13.64
C ASP A 141 12.78 -9.93 12.18
N SER A 142 11.61 -10.33 11.72
CA SER A 142 11.07 -10.07 10.39
C SER A 142 9.71 -9.40 10.48
N ALA A 143 9.39 -8.76 11.61
CA ALA A 143 8.14 -8.04 11.80
C ALA A 143 8.02 -6.89 10.79
N HIS A 144 7.01 -6.95 9.94
CA HIS A 144 6.65 -5.88 9.02
C HIS A 144 5.14 -5.74 8.91
N VAL A 145 4.66 -4.59 8.45
CA VAL A 145 3.32 -4.42 7.90
C VAL A 145 3.46 -4.23 6.40
N GLU A 146 3.02 -5.20 5.62
CA GLU A 146 3.01 -5.10 4.17
C GLU A 146 1.90 -4.13 3.73
N ILE A 147 2.26 -3.07 2.99
CA ILE A 147 1.30 -2.08 2.45
C ILE A 147 1.03 -2.39 0.97
N MET A 148 2.04 -2.79 0.20
CA MET A 148 1.88 -3.26 -1.18
C MET A 148 2.93 -4.30 -1.51
N ARG A 149 2.52 -5.51 -1.91
CA ARG A 149 3.41 -6.45 -2.57
C ARG A 149 3.76 -5.95 -3.97
N ILE A 150 5.06 -5.92 -4.27
CA ILE A 150 5.61 -5.68 -5.60
C ILE A 150 5.82 -7.02 -6.32
N GLY A 151 6.09 -8.08 -5.55
CA GLY A 151 6.43 -9.39 -6.07
C GLY A 151 7.90 -9.45 -6.41
N THR A 152 8.22 -9.40 -7.70
CA THR A 152 9.61 -9.44 -8.20
C THR A 152 10.06 -8.06 -8.67
N TYR A 153 11.36 -7.81 -8.80
CA TYR A 153 11.86 -6.62 -9.50
C TYR A 153 11.98 -6.80 -11.02
N ASN A 154 11.26 -7.76 -11.61
CA ASN A 154 11.35 -8.11 -13.02
C ASN A 154 9.97 -7.95 -13.71
N PRO A 155 9.77 -6.92 -14.54
CA PRO A 155 8.53 -6.72 -15.29
C PRO A 155 8.12 -7.95 -16.14
N ALA A 156 9.08 -8.68 -16.70
CA ALA A 156 8.80 -9.87 -17.51
C ALA A 156 8.22 -11.05 -16.68
N TRP A 157 8.26 -10.97 -15.34
CA TRP A 157 7.63 -11.93 -14.43
C TRP A 157 6.35 -11.38 -13.76
N GLY A 158 5.93 -10.16 -14.11
CA GLY A 158 4.81 -9.45 -13.48
C GLY A 158 5.19 -8.61 -12.27
N GLY A 159 6.47 -8.25 -12.15
CA GLY A 159 7.01 -7.35 -11.13
C GLY A 159 7.11 -5.88 -11.59
N ILE A 160 7.77 -5.05 -10.78
CA ILE A 160 8.06 -3.63 -11.08
C ILE A 160 9.55 -3.38 -10.81
N GLU A 161 10.27 -2.66 -11.67
CA GLU A 161 11.71 -2.45 -11.46
C GLU A 161 12.00 -1.64 -10.18
N GLU A 162 13.01 -2.04 -9.40
CA GLU A 162 13.38 -1.34 -8.15
C GLU A 162 13.61 0.16 -8.38
N LYS A 163 14.24 0.51 -9.51
CA LYS A 163 14.45 1.91 -9.90
C LYS A 163 13.15 2.68 -10.09
N GLU A 164 12.17 2.12 -10.79
CA GLU A 164 10.87 2.77 -11.02
C GLU A 164 10.17 3.08 -9.69
N ILE A 165 10.19 2.11 -8.77
CA ILE A 165 9.62 2.24 -7.43
C ILE A 165 10.32 3.35 -6.66
N VAL A 166 11.66 3.36 -6.64
CA VAL A 166 12.46 4.37 -5.95
C VAL A 166 12.26 5.76 -6.54
N ASP A 167 12.20 5.89 -7.88
CA ASP A 167 11.99 7.15 -8.57
C ASP A 167 10.57 7.70 -8.30
N VAL A 168 9.52 6.85 -8.34
CA VAL A 168 8.15 7.23 -7.97
C VAL A 168 8.06 7.68 -6.51
N MET A 169 8.57 6.88 -5.57
CA MET A 169 8.49 7.17 -4.13
C MET A 169 9.27 8.44 -3.75
N ARG A 170 10.33 8.79 -4.48
CA ARG A 170 11.10 10.04 -4.29
C ARG A 170 10.51 11.25 -5.03
N SER A 171 9.70 11.04 -6.07
CA SER A 171 9.17 12.13 -6.92
C SER A 171 8.08 12.99 -6.28
N GLY A 172 7.54 12.61 -5.12
CA GLY A 172 6.38 13.26 -4.51
C GLY A 172 5.02 12.85 -5.09
N LYS A 173 4.98 11.97 -6.10
CA LYS A 173 3.74 11.39 -6.65
C LYS A 173 2.94 10.56 -5.63
N ILE A 174 3.63 9.99 -4.64
CA ILE A 174 3.02 9.31 -3.49
C ILE A 174 3.19 10.23 -2.28
N LEU A 175 2.07 10.65 -1.69
CA LEU A 175 2.00 11.45 -0.48
C LEU A 175 2.14 10.53 0.73
N ILE A 176 3.30 10.60 1.37
CA ILE A 176 3.69 9.84 2.56
C ILE A 176 3.43 10.72 3.78
N PRO A 177 2.35 10.48 4.55
CA PRO A 177 2.12 11.17 5.82
C PRO A 177 3.14 10.77 6.88
N GLN A 178 3.24 11.54 7.95
CA GLN A 178 3.67 11.02 9.25
C GLN A 178 2.71 9.88 9.66
N ILE A 179 3.24 8.66 9.64
CA ILE A 179 2.57 7.41 9.91
C ILE A 179 2.58 7.15 11.41
N GLU A 180 1.39 7.24 12.01
CA GLU A 180 1.16 6.85 13.40
C GLU A 180 0.15 5.71 13.41
N VAL A 181 0.53 4.61 14.05
CA VAL A 181 -0.25 3.37 14.04
C VAL A 181 -0.61 2.92 15.44
N LEU A 182 -1.70 2.16 15.53
CA LEU A 182 -2.16 1.50 16.73
C LEU A 182 -2.56 0.05 16.38
N PRO A 183 -1.96 -0.96 17.01
CA PRO A 183 -2.46 -2.33 16.92
C PRO A 183 -3.93 -2.45 17.37
N THR A 184 -4.77 -3.06 16.54
CA THR A 184 -6.22 -3.17 16.75
C THR A 184 -6.65 -4.53 17.31
N ALA A 185 -5.99 -5.61 16.90
CA ALA A 185 -6.34 -6.97 17.28
C ALA A 185 -5.12 -7.90 17.24
N VAL A 186 -5.19 -9.02 17.95
CA VAL A 186 -4.38 -10.21 17.68
C VAL A 186 -5.36 -11.33 17.31
N VAL A 187 -5.16 -11.93 16.15
CA VAL A 187 -6.11 -12.89 15.56
C VAL A 187 -5.41 -14.17 15.13
N ALA A 188 -6.15 -15.27 15.04
CA ALA A 188 -5.77 -16.43 14.24
C ALA A 188 -6.37 -16.28 12.84
N ASN A 189 -5.55 -16.46 11.82
CA ASN A 189 -6.00 -16.45 10.42
C ASN A 189 -6.78 -17.76 10.09
N PRO A 190 -7.39 -17.89 8.90
CA PRO A 190 -8.22 -19.06 8.56
C PRO A 190 -7.43 -20.33 8.19
N ASP A 191 -6.08 -20.29 8.19
CA ASP A 191 -5.25 -21.46 7.84
C ASP A 191 -5.32 -22.57 8.90
N LYS A 192 -4.86 -23.76 8.51
CA LYS A 192 -4.80 -24.93 9.39
C LYS A 192 -3.42 -25.62 9.34
N PRO A 193 -2.67 -25.64 10.45
CA PRO A 193 -2.80 -24.74 11.61
C PRO A 193 -2.65 -23.25 11.21
N PRO A 194 -3.24 -22.31 11.96
CA PRO A 194 -3.31 -20.89 11.60
C PRO A 194 -1.96 -20.18 11.70
N GLU A 195 -1.84 -19.04 11.02
CA GLU A 195 -0.91 -17.98 11.44
C GLU A 195 -1.57 -17.13 12.54
N LEU A 196 -0.77 -16.63 13.49
CA LEU A 196 -1.21 -15.61 14.43
C LEU A 196 -0.71 -14.26 13.94
N GLU A 197 -1.60 -13.27 13.90
CA GLU A 197 -1.36 -11.97 13.30
C GLU A 197 -1.70 -10.85 14.28
N ILE A 198 -0.86 -9.82 14.36
CA ILE A 198 -1.20 -8.53 14.97
C ILE A 198 -1.73 -7.61 13.86
N ARG A 199 -2.90 -7.00 14.06
CA ARG A 199 -3.64 -6.23 13.06
C ARG A 199 -3.50 -4.73 13.29
N PHE A 200 -3.58 -3.97 12.21
CA PHE A 200 -3.57 -2.50 12.15
C PHE A 200 -4.75 -2.01 11.32
N ASP A 201 -5.95 -2.51 11.65
CA ASP A 201 -7.17 -2.19 10.92
C ASP A 201 -7.54 -0.70 11.07
N MET A 202 -8.42 -0.18 10.21
CA MET A 202 -9.00 1.16 10.36
C MET A 202 -10.42 1.01 10.94
N PRO A 203 -10.60 0.98 12.28
CA PRO A 203 -11.80 0.41 12.90
C PRO A 203 -13.03 1.32 12.87
N THR A 204 -12.85 2.60 12.53
CA THR A 204 -13.93 3.59 12.46
C THR A 204 -14.12 4.04 11.02
N ALA A 205 -15.35 3.92 10.53
CA ALA A 205 -15.77 4.51 9.27
C ALA A 205 -15.53 6.03 9.27
N VAL A 206 -14.97 6.51 8.17
CA VAL A 206 -14.71 7.94 7.93
C VAL A 206 -16.03 8.69 7.83
N ASP A 207 -16.11 9.88 8.43
CA ASP A 207 -17.18 10.82 8.16
C ASP A 207 -16.74 11.72 7.00
N PHE A 208 -17.36 11.53 5.84
CA PHE A 208 -17.06 12.33 4.66
C PHE A 208 -17.77 13.69 4.70
N ASN A 209 -18.83 13.86 5.50
CA ASN A 209 -19.61 15.10 5.55
C ASN A 209 -19.01 16.15 6.50
N ASP A 210 -18.24 15.72 7.51
CA ASP A 210 -17.53 16.62 8.43
C ASP A 210 -16.01 16.56 8.19
N MET A 211 -15.52 17.53 7.41
CA MET A 211 -14.08 17.73 7.14
C MET A 211 -13.24 17.89 8.42
N LYS A 212 -13.85 18.30 9.55
CA LYS A 212 -13.18 18.50 10.84
C LYS A 212 -13.24 17.29 11.75
N ALA A 213 -14.01 16.25 11.41
CA ALA A 213 -14.05 15.02 12.19
C ALA A 213 -12.64 14.42 12.33
N PRO A 214 -12.27 13.84 13.50
CA PRO A 214 -11.00 13.14 13.64
C PRO A 214 -10.86 12.00 12.60
N LEU A 215 -9.70 11.90 11.95
CA LEU A 215 -9.42 10.76 11.09
C LEU A 215 -9.33 9.48 11.95
N PRO A 216 -9.81 8.33 11.46
CA PRO A 216 -9.72 7.07 12.19
C PRO A 216 -8.27 6.63 12.38
N HIS A 217 -7.98 5.89 13.44
CA HIS A 217 -6.64 5.31 13.64
C HIS A 217 -6.23 4.45 12.42
N ASN A 218 -4.92 4.42 12.11
CA ASN A 218 -4.33 3.71 10.97
C ASN A 218 -4.79 4.19 9.57
N TRP A 219 -5.47 5.35 9.45
CA TRP A 219 -5.89 5.90 8.15
C TRP A 219 -4.74 6.03 7.14
N GLN A 220 -3.53 6.34 7.63
CA GLN A 220 -2.32 6.49 6.82
C GLN A 220 -2.03 5.24 6.00
N LEU A 221 -2.23 4.04 6.56
CA LEU A 221 -1.96 2.78 5.87
C LEU A 221 -2.84 2.62 4.63
N ARG A 222 -4.14 2.89 4.79
CA ARG A 222 -5.11 2.87 3.68
C ARG A 222 -4.86 3.99 2.67
N PHE A 223 -4.54 5.19 3.15
CA PHE A 223 -4.21 6.33 2.29
C PHE A 223 -2.99 6.07 1.40
N ILE A 224 -1.92 5.50 1.96
CA ILE A 224 -0.72 5.11 1.21
C ILE A 224 -1.04 3.93 0.27
N HIS A 225 -1.67 2.86 0.77
CA HIS A 225 -2.09 1.71 -0.03
C HIS A 225 -2.87 2.14 -1.27
N ASN A 226 -3.86 3.01 -1.10
CA ASN A 226 -4.74 3.42 -2.18
C ASN A 226 -4.04 4.30 -3.23
N GLN A 227 -3.09 5.13 -2.82
CA GLN A 227 -2.22 5.84 -3.75
C GLN A 227 -1.34 4.87 -4.55
N LEU A 228 -0.67 3.94 -3.87
CA LEU A 228 0.22 2.96 -4.50
C LEU A 228 -0.51 2.07 -5.51
N PHE A 229 -1.66 1.50 -5.14
CA PHE A 229 -2.45 0.63 -6.01
C PHE A 229 -3.03 1.39 -7.22
N LYS A 230 -3.46 2.64 -7.04
CA LYS A 230 -3.92 3.50 -8.16
C LYS A 230 -2.77 3.92 -9.07
N HIS A 231 -1.57 4.17 -8.51
CA HIS A 231 -0.41 4.62 -9.29
C HIS A 231 0.22 3.50 -10.12
N PHE A 232 0.63 2.40 -9.48
CA PHE A 232 1.32 1.29 -10.14
C PHE A 232 0.38 0.32 -10.88
N GLN A 233 -0.93 0.60 -10.89
CA GLN A 233 -1.98 -0.22 -11.53
C GLN A 233 -1.82 -1.72 -11.20
N ASN A 234 -1.60 -2.01 -9.90
CA ASN A 234 -0.81 -3.16 -9.42
C ASN A 234 -1.05 -4.48 -10.20
N PRO A 235 -0.06 -4.92 -11.02
CA PRO A 235 -0.16 -6.17 -11.78
C PRO A 235 0.08 -7.45 -10.95
N SER A 236 0.48 -7.35 -9.68
CA SER A 236 0.85 -8.49 -8.82
C SER A 236 -0.25 -8.86 -7.81
N ARG A 237 -0.37 -10.16 -7.52
CA ARG A 237 -1.65 -10.80 -7.16
C ARG A 237 -1.95 -10.96 -5.67
N PHE A 238 -1.18 -10.31 -4.80
CA PHE A 238 -1.32 -10.46 -3.36
C PHE A 238 -1.50 -9.10 -2.70
N CYS A 239 -2.75 -8.76 -2.43
CA CYS A 239 -3.08 -7.77 -1.42
C CYS A 239 -2.98 -8.47 -0.04
N PRO A 240 -2.26 -7.91 0.94
CA PRO A 240 -1.95 -8.58 2.20
C PRO A 240 -3.06 -8.44 3.26
N GLY A 241 -4.27 -8.90 2.95
CA GLY A 241 -5.38 -8.91 3.90
C GLY A 241 -5.84 -7.51 4.29
N ALA A 242 -6.19 -7.35 5.57
CA ALA A 242 -6.00 -6.04 6.19
C ALA A 242 -4.58 -5.99 6.78
N PHE A 243 -4.06 -4.77 6.92
CA PHE A 243 -2.71 -4.50 7.41
C PHE A 243 -2.41 -5.28 8.69
N HIS A 244 -1.38 -6.13 8.62
CA HIS A 244 -1.03 -7.03 9.71
C HIS A 244 0.48 -7.29 9.74
N SER A 245 0.94 -7.88 10.85
CA SER A 245 2.23 -8.54 10.95
C SER A 245 2.03 -9.96 11.46
N THR A 246 2.57 -10.96 10.76
CA THR A 246 2.56 -12.34 11.24
C THR A 246 3.45 -12.45 12.48
N ILE A 247 2.86 -12.77 13.63
CA ILE A 247 3.57 -13.04 14.90
C ILE A 247 4.30 -14.39 14.81
N VAL A 248 3.60 -15.42 14.31
CA VAL A 248 4.09 -16.80 14.21
C VAL A 248 3.23 -17.61 13.24
N ARG A 249 3.81 -18.64 12.60
CA ARG A 249 3.10 -19.55 11.69
C ARG A 249 2.81 -20.92 12.29
N LYS A 250 1.75 -21.52 11.77
CA LYS A 250 1.31 -22.89 12.09
C LYS A 250 1.15 -23.10 13.60
N ALA A 251 0.50 -22.13 14.25
CA ALA A 251 0.32 -22.10 15.69
C ALA A 251 -0.72 -23.14 16.13
N GLU A 252 -0.28 -24.14 16.89
CA GLU A 252 -1.16 -25.09 17.57
C GLU A 252 -1.21 -24.76 19.06
N PHE A 253 -2.40 -24.58 19.62
CA PHE A 253 -2.60 -24.33 21.06
C PHE A 253 -2.64 -25.64 21.85
N ARG A 254 -2.13 -25.62 23.08
CA ARG A 254 -2.13 -26.80 23.98
C ARG A 254 -3.53 -27.33 24.29
N SER A 255 -4.51 -26.43 24.36
CA SER A 255 -5.95 -26.75 24.34
C SER A 255 -6.74 -25.48 24.07
N GLU A 256 -8.06 -25.62 23.88
CA GLU A 256 -8.97 -24.47 23.72
C GLU A 256 -8.82 -23.45 24.86
N LYS A 257 -8.74 -23.90 26.12
CA LYS A 257 -8.51 -23.01 27.27
C LYS A 257 -7.20 -22.20 27.17
N HIS A 258 -6.15 -22.78 26.58
CA HIS A 258 -4.90 -22.05 26.35
C HIS A 258 -5.03 -21.04 25.21
N ARG A 259 -5.84 -21.35 24.18
CA ARG A 259 -6.20 -20.41 23.11
C ARG A 259 -6.95 -19.19 23.66
N GLU A 260 -7.99 -19.44 24.45
CA GLU A 260 -8.77 -18.38 25.14
C GLU A 260 -7.87 -17.51 26.02
N ALA A 261 -7.01 -18.14 26.84
CA ALA A 261 -6.08 -17.42 27.73
C ALA A 261 -5.05 -16.58 26.95
N TYR A 262 -4.50 -17.10 25.85
CA TYR A 262 -3.58 -16.36 24.98
C TYR A 262 -4.24 -15.11 24.38
N PHE A 263 -5.45 -15.23 23.83
CA PHE A 263 -6.15 -14.09 23.25
C PHE A 263 -6.60 -13.09 24.33
N ALA A 264 -6.97 -13.54 25.53
CA ALA A 264 -7.26 -12.67 26.66
C ALA A 264 -6.02 -11.87 27.12
N LYS A 265 -4.85 -12.51 27.21
CA LYS A 265 -3.55 -11.86 27.46
C LYS A 265 -3.28 -10.77 26.40
N CYS A 266 -3.40 -11.12 25.12
CA CYS A 266 -3.17 -10.18 24.02
C CYS A 266 -4.16 -9.00 24.05
N ALA A 267 -5.44 -9.26 24.32
CA ALA A 267 -6.45 -8.20 24.43
C ALA A 267 -6.14 -7.19 25.54
N ALA A 268 -5.64 -7.63 26.70
CA ALA A 268 -5.24 -6.74 27.79
C ALA A 268 -4.03 -5.85 27.40
N VAL A 269 -3.08 -6.39 26.62
CA VAL A 269 -1.94 -5.63 26.08
C VAL A 269 -2.41 -4.57 25.08
N LEU A 270 -3.27 -4.96 24.13
CA LEU A 270 -3.85 -4.04 23.15
C LEU A 270 -4.67 -2.91 23.79
N GLN A 271 -5.45 -3.22 24.85
CA GLN A 271 -6.19 -2.22 25.62
C GLN A 271 -5.24 -1.19 26.26
N ARG A 272 -4.10 -1.62 26.81
CA ARG A 272 -3.08 -0.71 27.34
C ARG A 272 -2.48 0.17 26.24
N TRP A 273 -2.10 -0.39 25.11
CA TRP A 273 -1.56 0.40 23.98
C TRP A 273 -2.61 1.38 23.43
N ALA A 274 -3.90 1.03 23.44
CA ALA A 274 -4.98 1.91 23.02
C ALA A 274 -5.22 3.11 23.97
N ILE A 275 -4.88 3.00 25.27
CA ILE A 275 -4.91 4.13 26.21
C ILE A 275 -3.88 5.20 25.82
N ASP A 276 -2.71 4.78 25.35
CA ASP A 276 -1.66 5.71 24.89
C ASP A 276 -1.95 6.29 23.49
N GLY A 277 -2.90 5.73 22.76
CA GLY A 277 -3.27 6.14 21.40
C GLY A 277 -2.31 5.68 20.30
N PRO A 278 -2.56 6.10 19.03
CA PRO A 278 -1.64 5.86 17.92
C PRO A 278 -0.27 6.48 18.18
N LYS A 279 0.78 5.78 17.74
CA LYS A 279 2.17 6.23 17.89
C LYS A 279 2.92 6.12 16.59
N SER A 280 3.79 7.10 16.36
CA SER A 280 4.92 6.96 15.45
C SER A 280 5.75 5.73 15.87
N LEU A 281 6.06 4.81 14.94
CA LEU A 281 6.72 3.54 15.30
C LEU A 281 8.09 3.72 15.97
N ASN A 282 8.78 4.82 15.68
CA ASN A 282 10.10 5.13 16.19
C ASN A 282 10.17 6.52 16.82
N ASN A 283 11.14 6.70 17.73
CA ASN A 283 11.45 7.98 18.37
C ASN A 283 12.48 8.82 17.58
N GLY A 284 12.71 8.45 16.31
CA GLY A 284 13.78 8.94 15.45
C GLY A 284 13.88 8.02 14.23
N PRO A 285 14.26 8.53 13.04
CA PRO A 285 14.21 7.74 11.82
C PRO A 285 15.45 6.85 11.76
N TRP A 286 15.30 5.66 11.18
CA TRP A 286 16.37 4.69 11.03
C TRP A 286 16.65 4.49 9.54
N ASP A 287 17.91 4.24 9.16
CA ASP A 287 18.24 3.84 7.79
C ASP A 287 17.93 2.36 7.53
N ALA A 288 18.33 1.86 6.35
CA ALA A 288 18.11 0.48 5.94
C ALA A 288 18.91 -0.53 6.78
N ASP A 289 20.02 -0.12 7.38
CA ASP A 289 20.83 -0.94 8.29
C ASP A 289 20.33 -0.88 9.74
N GLY A 290 19.37 0.02 10.01
CA GLY A 290 18.77 0.26 11.32
C GLY A 290 19.69 1.01 12.26
N GLU A 291 20.53 1.88 11.72
CA GLU A 291 21.22 2.92 12.47
C GLU A 291 20.36 4.20 12.48
N PRO A 292 20.40 5.03 13.54
CA PRO A 292 19.67 6.29 13.57
C PRO A 292 20.17 7.22 12.45
N LEU A 293 19.27 7.85 11.69
CA LEU A 293 19.70 8.84 10.69
C LEU A 293 20.44 9.98 11.39
N LYS A 294 21.58 10.36 10.83
CA LYS A 294 22.47 11.40 11.37
C LYS A 294 21.79 12.76 11.56
N ASN A 295 20.76 13.04 10.76
CA ASN A 295 19.94 14.25 10.82
C ASN A 295 18.45 13.84 10.91
N PRO A 296 17.93 13.52 12.10
CA PRO A 296 16.50 13.26 12.29
C PRO A 296 15.70 14.54 12.00
N SER A 297 14.51 14.40 11.43
CA SER A 297 13.57 15.52 11.28
C SER A 297 12.59 15.56 12.46
N GLU A 298 11.55 16.38 12.39
CA GLU A 298 10.41 16.30 13.33
C GLU A 298 9.48 15.10 13.01
N HIS A 299 9.49 14.63 11.75
CA HIS A 299 8.60 13.59 11.24
C HIS A 299 9.40 12.41 10.69
N ASN A 300 9.50 11.37 11.52
CA ASN A 300 10.52 10.32 11.41
C ASN A 300 9.97 8.92 11.13
N SER A 301 8.65 8.80 11.06
CA SER A 301 8.02 7.62 10.47
C SER A 301 8.33 7.54 8.97
N GLY A 302 7.97 6.44 8.31
CA GLY A 302 8.10 6.37 6.86
C GLY A 302 7.88 4.96 6.35
N ILE A 303 8.11 4.79 5.05
CA ILE A 303 7.92 3.53 4.34
C ILE A 303 9.29 2.96 4.00
N TYR A 304 9.45 1.66 4.17
CA TYR A 304 10.65 0.94 3.75
C TYR A 304 10.36 0.11 2.50
N LEU A 305 11.35 0.04 1.60
CA LEU A 305 11.38 -0.94 0.52
C LEU A 305 12.15 -2.17 0.98
N PHE A 306 11.53 -3.33 0.81
CA PHE A 306 12.09 -4.62 1.16
C PHE A 306 12.37 -5.44 -0.11
N THR A 307 13.52 -6.11 -0.18
CA THR A 307 13.76 -7.19 -1.17
C THR A 307 13.12 -8.51 -0.73
N ASP A 308 13.04 -8.69 0.59
CA ASP A 308 12.46 -9.83 1.29
C ASP A 308 12.11 -9.38 2.73
N ARG A 309 11.49 -10.27 3.51
CA ARG A 309 11.00 -9.99 4.87
C ARG A 309 12.06 -9.53 5.90
N THR A 310 13.34 -9.64 5.58
CA THR A 310 14.46 -9.33 6.50
C THR A 310 15.38 -8.23 5.99
N LYS A 311 15.38 -7.95 4.68
CA LYS A 311 16.30 -7.00 4.05
C LYS A 311 15.56 -5.78 3.50
N VAL A 312 15.75 -4.66 4.18
CA VAL A 312 15.43 -3.32 3.69
C VAL A 312 16.51 -2.88 2.70
N THR A 313 16.12 -2.19 1.61
CA THR A 313 17.06 -1.50 0.70
C THR A 313 16.92 0.02 0.73
N HIS A 314 15.72 0.53 1.02
CA HIS A 314 15.45 1.98 1.03
C HIS A 314 14.50 2.38 2.15
N PHE A 315 14.67 3.60 2.64
CA PHE A 315 13.72 4.32 3.49
C PHE A 315 13.19 5.55 2.73
N PHE A 316 11.89 5.79 2.83
CA PHE A 316 11.20 6.95 2.30
C PHE A 316 10.56 7.73 3.45
N ALA A 317 11.12 8.91 3.72
CA ALA A 317 10.65 9.82 4.76
C ALA A 317 9.29 10.47 4.38
N PRO A 318 8.57 11.06 5.35
CA PRO A 318 7.29 11.71 5.09
C PRO A 318 7.49 12.96 4.23
N ASN A 319 6.63 13.13 3.22
CA ASN A 319 6.61 14.31 2.34
C ASN A 319 5.26 15.07 2.41
N PHE A 320 4.27 14.50 3.10
CA PHE A 320 2.94 15.07 3.30
C PHE A 320 2.73 15.31 4.80
N LEU A 321 3.27 16.42 5.31
CA LEU A 321 3.41 16.67 6.75
C LEU A 321 2.11 17.20 7.40
N PRO A 322 1.92 17.09 8.73
CA PRO A 322 0.85 17.80 9.43
C PRO A 322 0.98 19.34 9.32
N PRO A 323 -0.02 20.13 9.76
CA PRO A 323 -1.34 19.70 10.21
C PRO A 323 -2.17 19.09 9.06
N TYR A 324 -3.06 18.14 9.38
CA TYR A 324 -3.89 17.40 8.41
C TYR A 324 -5.36 17.85 8.37
N ASP A 325 -5.76 18.80 9.19
CA ASP A 325 -7.11 19.36 9.30
C ASP A 325 -7.33 20.61 8.43
N THR A 326 -6.32 21.03 7.66
CA THR A 326 -6.49 22.01 6.58
C THR A 326 -7.40 21.44 5.48
N GLU A 327 -8.30 22.27 4.97
CA GLU A 327 -9.30 21.89 3.96
C GLU A 327 -8.68 21.11 2.77
N ASP A 328 -7.66 21.65 2.12
CA ASP A 328 -7.01 21.02 0.94
C ASP A 328 -6.49 19.61 1.26
N LYS A 329 -5.77 19.45 2.38
CA LYS A 329 -5.25 18.14 2.81
C LYS A 329 -6.37 17.18 3.18
N ARG A 330 -7.45 17.66 3.81
CA ARG A 330 -8.62 16.82 4.08
C ARG A 330 -9.29 16.35 2.81
N GLN A 331 -9.46 17.21 1.81
CA GLN A 331 -10.01 16.80 0.52
C GLN A 331 -9.13 15.72 -0.14
N ILE A 332 -7.80 15.89 -0.14
CA ILE A 332 -6.86 14.86 -0.64
C ILE A 332 -7.02 13.55 0.15
N ILE A 333 -6.91 13.58 1.48
CA ILE A 333 -7.01 12.38 2.34
C ILE A 333 -8.33 11.65 2.09
N LEU A 334 -9.45 12.37 2.16
CA LEU A 334 -10.78 11.80 1.99
C LEU A 334 -11.00 11.25 0.57
N SER A 335 -10.46 11.89 -0.47
CA SER A 335 -10.58 11.36 -1.84
C SER A 335 -9.91 9.99 -2.03
N PHE A 336 -8.83 9.71 -1.28
CA PHE A 336 -8.19 8.39 -1.27
C PHE A 336 -8.82 7.42 -0.25
N LEU A 337 -9.47 7.90 0.82
CA LEU A 337 -10.18 7.04 1.79
C LEU A 337 -11.63 6.70 1.40
N ALA A 338 -12.22 7.40 0.42
CA ALA A 338 -13.57 7.16 -0.09
C ALA A 338 -13.77 5.77 -0.73
N GLU A 339 -12.68 5.11 -1.10
CA GLU A 339 -12.67 3.76 -1.65
C GLU A 339 -11.78 2.82 -0.82
N GLU A 340 -12.10 1.54 -0.83
CA GLU A 340 -11.21 0.48 -0.39
C GLU A 340 -11.08 -0.59 -1.48
N TRP A 341 -9.91 -1.22 -1.55
CA TRP A 341 -9.71 -2.37 -2.42
C TRP A 341 -10.41 -3.60 -1.80
N ASP A 342 -11.24 -4.29 -2.58
CA ASP A 342 -11.81 -5.57 -2.17
C ASP A 342 -11.00 -6.71 -2.75
N GLU A 343 -10.34 -7.47 -1.87
CA GLU A 343 -9.46 -8.58 -2.23
C GLU A 343 -10.22 -9.80 -2.76
N LYS A 344 -11.52 -9.92 -2.49
CA LYS A 344 -12.35 -11.06 -2.93
C LYS A 344 -12.88 -10.83 -4.34
N THR A 345 -13.26 -9.59 -4.66
CA THR A 345 -13.73 -9.22 -6.01
C THR A 345 -12.64 -8.63 -6.89
N LEU A 346 -11.45 -8.35 -6.34
CA LEU A 346 -10.31 -7.72 -7.00
C LEU A 346 -10.70 -6.39 -7.68
N SER A 347 -11.40 -5.55 -6.92
CA SER A 347 -11.96 -4.29 -7.43
C SER A 347 -12.01 -3.21 -6.36
N TRP A 348 -11.98 -1.95 -6.78
CA TRP A 348 -12.36 -0.83 -5.93
C TRP A 348 -13.85 -0.90 -5.57
N LYS A 349 -14.18 -0.57 -4.32
CA LYS A 349 -15.54 -0.33 -3.85
C LYS A 349 -15.54 0.88 -2.92
N LYS A 350 -16.71 1.52 -2.76
CA LYS A 350 -16.89 2.60 -1.79
C LYS A 350 -16.60 2.10 -0.36
N ALA A 351 -15.87 2.90 0.40
CA ALA A 351 -15.62 2.61 1.81
C ALA A 351 -16.93 2.67 2.62
N PRO A 352 -17.07 1.90 3.71
CA PRO A 352 -18.22 1.99 4.59
C PRO A 352 -18.27 3.37 5.29
N GLU A 353 -19.39 4.09 5.16
CA GLU A 353 -19.56 5.46 5.66
C GLU A 353 -20.47 5.57 6.89
N LYS A 354 -20.27 6.62 7.69
CA LYS A 354 -21.25 7.08 8.70
C LYS A 354 -22.30 8.01 8.07
N SER A 355 -23.13 7.45 7.18
CA SER A 355 -24.22 8.11 6.45
C SER A 355 -23.81 9.16 5.40
N PHE A 356 -24.55 9.21 4.30
CA PHE A 356 -24.27 10.05 3.13
C PHE A 356 -25.08 11.36 3.14
N SER A 357 -24.44 12.47 2.74
CA SER A 357 -25.12 13.59 2.08
C SER A 357 -24.61 13.77 0.65
N THR A 358 -25.47 14.17 -0.28
CA THR A 358 -25.26 14.00 -1.73
C THR A 358 -24.20 14.90 -2.38
N LYS A 359 -23.60 15.85 -1.65
CA LYS A 359 -22.80 16.95 -2.24
C LYS A 359 -21.35 16.60 -2.62
N ILE A 360 -20.84 15.45 -2.20
CA ILE A 360 -19.41 15.11 -2.37
C ILE A 360 -19.13 14.26 -3.62
N MET A 361 -20.16 13.60 -4.19
CA MET A 361 -19.96 12.76 -5.38
C MET A 361 -19.49 13.54 -6.61
N GLU A 362 -19.85 14.83 -6.73
CA GLU A 362 -19.45 15.69 -7.85
C GLU A 362 -17.94 16.02 -7.87
N ALA A 363 -17.23 15.86 -6.75
CA ALA A 363 -15.79 16.12 -6.66
C ALA A 363 -14.91 14.89 -6.97
N LEU A 364 -15.43 13.68 -6.73
CA LEU A 364 -14.69 12.42 -6.92
C LEU A 364 -14.58 12.03 -8.40
N ASP A 365 -15.45 12.54 -9.26
CA ASP A 365 -15.44 12.26 -10.70
C ASP A 365 -14.58 13.29 -11.47
N CYS A 366 -13.34 13.52 -11.03
CA CYS A 366 -12.51 14.62 -11.53
C CYS A 366 -10.99 14.38 -11.58
N GLY A 367 -10.58 13.13 -11.80
CA GLY A 367 -9.18 12.74 -12.04
C GLY A 367 -8.29 12.74 -10.78
N ASN A 368 -7.00 12.45 -10.96
CA ASN A 368 -6.02 12.41 -9.86
C ASN A 368 -5.82 13.82 -9.25
N PRO A 369 -6.17 14.06 -7.96
CA PRO A 369 -6.07 15.40 -7.38
C PRO A 369 -4.63 15.93 -7.31
N ILE A 370 -3.65 15.03 -7.21
CA ILE A 370 -2.22 15.35 -7.11
C ILE A 370 -1.71 16.03 -8.39
N GLU A 371 -2.23 15.64 -9.56
CA GLU A 371 -1.83 16.20 -10.86
C GLU A 371 -2.37 17.63 -11.06
N LYS A 372 -3.52 17.97 -10.46
CA LYS A 372 -4.04 19.35 -10.46
C LYS A 372 -3.23 20.29 -9.55
N LEU A 373 -2.80 19.81 -8.39
CA LEU A 373 -2.02 20.57 -7.42
C LEU A 373 -0.55 20.80 -7.83
N MET A 374 0.02 19.90 -8.64
CA MET A 374 1.38 20.02 -9.15
C MET A 374 1.46 20.82 -10.48
N ALA A 375 0.32 21.27 -11.00
CA ALA A 375 0.21 22.06 -12.23
C ALA A 375 -0.05 23.57 -11.98
N SER A 376 0.00 24.00 -10.71
CA SER A 376 -0.10 25.38 -10.23
C SER A 376 1.16 25.83 -9.51
#